data_AF-A0A1H0G045-F1
#
_entry.id   AF-A0A1H0G045-F1
#
_cell.length_a   1.000
_cell.length_b   1.000
_cell.length_c   1.000
_cell.angle_alpha   90.00
_cell.angle_beta   90.00
_cell.angle_gamma   90.00
#
_symmetry.space_group_name_H-M   'P 1'
#
loop_
_entity.id
_entity.type
_entity.pdbx_description
1 polymer ?
#
loop_
_entity_poly.entity_id
_entity_poly.type
_entity_poly.pdbx_seq_one_letter_code
_entity_poly.pdbx_strand_id
1 'polypeptide(L)'
;MDDYTKHVGAPQGLLIPQGGVATDPDGVNYAVAAIDGDQVELRCWHGEEPATVVHAVKGVPFRVGERDVLISAVLTEEGKRPWVVLGPA
;
A
#
# COMPACT_ATOMS: atom_id res chain seq x y z
N MET A 1 -26.86 6.26 18.76
CA MET A 1 -25.57 6.90 18.43
C MET A 1 -25.07 6.16 17.22
N ASP A 2 -25.27 6.78 16.07
CA ASP A 2 -25.22 6.15 14.77
C ASP A 2 -23.83 5.58 14.47
N ASP A 3 -23.84 4.32 14.02
CA ASP A 3 -22.67 3.55 13.65
C ASP A 3 -22.08 4.14 12.36
N TYR A 4 -21.09 5.03 12.54
CA TYR A 4 -20.41 5.73 11.44
C TYR A 4 -19.64 4.80 10.48
N THR A 5 -19.67 3.48 10.68
CA THR A 5 -19.01 2.52 9.79
C THR A 5 -19.84 2.08 8.59
N LYS A 6 -21.13 2.46 8.48
CA LYS A 6 -22.01 1.97 7.40
C LYS A 6 -22.12 2.86 6.15
N HIS A 7 -21.52 4.05 6.13
CA HIS A 7 -21.62 4.98 5.00
C HIS A 7 -20.31 5.71 4.66
N VAL A 8 -19.16 5.15 4.97
CA VAL A 8 -17.92 5.57 4.30
C VAL A 8 -17.71 4.57 3.17
N GLY A 9 -18.16 4.93 1.96
CA GLY A 9 -17.59 4.32 0.76
C GLY A 9 -16.09 4.61 0.82
N ALA A 10 -15.32 3.67 1.36
CA ALA A 10 -13.88 3.82 1.46
C ALA A 10 -13.38 4.02 0.02
N PRO A 11 -12.70 5.13 -0.32
CA PRO A 11 -11.97 5.16 -1.56
C PRO A 11 -10.83 4.15 -1.41
N GLN A 12 -11.04 2.95 -1.94
CA GLN A 12 -10.04 2.07 -2.57
C GLN A 12 -8.60 2.25 -2.06
N GLY A 13 -8.36 1.90 -0.79
CA GLY A 13 -7.06 2.05 -0.13
C GLY A 13 -6.60 0.73 0.50
N LEU A 14 -5.65 0.01 -0.12
CA LEU A 14 -5.04 -1.18 0.48
C LEU A 14 -4.05 -0.75 1.58
N LEU A 15 -4.30 -1.19 2.81
CA LEU A 15 -3.45 -0.90 3.97
C LEU A 15 -2.36 -1.96 4.11
N ILE A 16 -1.09 -1.53 4.15
CA ILE A 16 0.07 -2.42 4.28
C ILE A 16 0.89 -1.98 5.50
N PRO A 17 0.97 -2.78 6.57
CA PRO A 17 1.86 -2.48 7.69
C PRO A 17 3.32 -2.71 7.30
N GLN A 18 4.24 -1.91 7.84
CA GLN A 18 5.68 -2.12 7.63
C GLN A 18 6.11 -3.52 8.12
N GLY A 19 6.76 -4.27 7.24
CA GLY A 19 7.14 -5.67 7.48
C GLY A 19 5.99 -6.67 7.39
N GLY A 20 4.80 -6.24 6.94
CA GLY A 20 3.68 -7.13 6.62
C GLY A 20 3.40 -7.20 5.13
N VAL A 21 2.36 -7.95 4.80
CA VAL A 21 1.89 -8.19 3.42
C VAL A 21 0.40 -7.88 3.36
N ALA A 22 -0.03 -7.23 2.29
CA ALA A 22 -1.45 -7.15 1.94
C ALA A 22 -1.64 -7.50 0.47
N THR A 23 -2.81 -8.06 0.15
CA THR A 23 -3.15 -8.53 -1.20
C THR A 23 -4.31 -7.70 -1.73
N ASP A 24 -4.18 -7.18 -2.94
CA ASP A 24 -5.29 -6.47 -3.61
C ASP A 24 -6.33 -7.46 -4.17
N PRO A 25 -7.53 -6.96 -4.56
CA PRO A 25 -8.57 -7.82 -5.14
C PRO A 25 -8.20 -8.52 -6.45
N ASP A 26 -7.17 -8.04 -7.15
CA ASP A 26 -6.67 -8.63 -8.40
C ASP A 26 -5.58 -9.69 -8.13
N GLY A 27 -5.26 -9.94 -6.85
CA GLY A 27 -4.35 -10.99 -6.38
C GLY A 27 -2.90 -10.53 -6.18
N VAL A 28 -2.58 -9.27 -6.45
CA VAL A 28 -1.21 -8.77 -6.28
C VAL A 28 -0.92 -8.57 -4.80
N ASN A 29 0.17 -9.17 -4.34
CA ASN A 29 0.69 -9.01 -3.00
C ASN A 29 1.67 -7.85 -2.96
N TYR A 30 1.59 -7.07 -1.90
CA TYR A 30 2.46 -5.93 -1.61
C TYR A 30 3.04 -6.08 -0.21
N ALA A 31 4.36 -5.96 -0.09
CA ALA A 31 5.05 -5.94 1.19
C ALA A 31 5.93 -4.71 1.31
N VAL A 32 5.78 -3.98 2.42
CA VAL A 32 6.63 -2.82 2.72
C VAL A 32 7.95 -3.31 3.31
N ALA A 33 9.03 -3.13 2.56
CA ALA A 33 10.39 -3.48 2.99
C ALA A 33 11.02 -2.35 3.81
N ALA A 34 10.86 -1.10 3.37
CA ALA A 34 11.40 0.07 4.05
C ALA A 34 10.51 1.31 3.81
N ILE A 35 10.57 2.24 4.76
CA ILE A 35 9.94 3.56 4.68
C ILE A 35 10.99 4.57 5.16
N ASP A 36 11.23 5.61 4.36
CA ASP A 36 12.04 6.78 4.70
C ASP A 36 11.30 8.06 4.29
N GLY A 37 10.58 8.66 5.24
CA GLY A 37 9.68 9.78 4.98
C GLY A 37 8.60 9.41 3.96
N ASP A 38 8.66 10.05 2.79
CA ASP A 38 7.73 9.82 1.68
C ASP A 38 8.20 8.75 0.69
N GLN A 39 9.40 8.19 0.87
CA GLN A 39 9.94 7.11 0.05
C GLN A 39 9.61 5.75 0.67
N VAL A 40 9.13 4.82 -0.16
CA VAL A 40 8.75 3.48 0.27
C VAL A 40 9.34 2.45 -0.69
N GLU A 41 10.04 1.46 -0.13
CA GLU A 41 10.42 0.26 -0.86
C GLU A 41 9.34 -0.80 -0.69
N LEU A 42 8.73 -1.21 -1.81
CA LEU A 42 7.72 -2.25 -1.88
C LEU A 42 8.25 -3.48 -2.62
N ARG A 43 7.90 -4.66 -2.13
CA ARG A 43 7.98 -5.90 -2.90
C ARG A 43 6.59 -6.23 -3.41
N CYS A 44 6.46 -6.42 -4.71
CA CYS A 44 5.19 -6.70 -5.37
C CYS A 44 5.27 -8.04 -6.12
N TRP A 45 4.29 -8.93 -5.98
CA TRP A 45 4.26 -10.22 -6.68
C TRP A 45 2.84 -10.76 -6.84
N HIS A 46 2.63 -11.62 -7.83
CA HIS A 46 1.35 -12.28 -8.08
C HIS A 46 1.50 -13.80 -7.93
N GLY A 47 0.70 -14.43 -7.06
CA GLY A 47 0.81 -15.87 -6.81
C GLY A 47 2.20 -16.32 -6.36
N GLU A 48 2.81 -17.26 -7.10
CA GLU A 48 4.17 -17.79 -6.87
C GLU A 48 5.25 -17.08 -7.72
N GLU A 49 4.89 -16.03 -8.45
CA GLU A 49 5.85 -15.28 -9.26
C GLU A 49 6.92 -14.59 -8.38
N PRO A 50 8.16 -14.45 -8.88
CA PRO A 50 9.20 -13.72 -8.17
C PRO A 50 8.79 -12.26 -7.90
N ALA A 51 9.10 -11.77 -6.69
CA ALA A 51 8.78 -10.40 -6.34
C ALA A 51 9.63 -9.38 -7.10
N THR A 52 8.96 -8.37 -7.62
CA THR A 52 9.57 -7.14 -8.15
C THR A 52 9.72 -6.13 -7.02
N VAL A 53 10.90 -5.53 -6.91
CA VAL A 53 11.14 -4.43 -5.97
C VAL A 53 10.81 -3.11 -6.65
N VAL A 54 9.98 -2.30 -6.00
CA VAL A 54 9.56 -0.98 -6.46
C VAL A 54 9.96 0.06 -5.43
N HIS A 55 10.63 1.11 -5.89
CA HIS A 55 10.90 2.31 -5.08
C HIS A 55 9.87 3.37 -5.43
N ALA A 56 8.88 3.52 -4.57
CA ALA A 56 7.75 4.41 -4.78
C ALA A 56 7.87 5.67 -3.89
N VAL A 57 7.28 6.76 -4.36
CA VAL A 57 7.21 8.03 -3.63
C VAL A 57 5.74 8.36 -3.40
N LYS A 58 5.38 8.75 -2.18
CA LYS A 58 4.02 9.19 -1.84
C LYS A 58 3.55 10.27 -2.82
N GLY A 59 2.36 10.07 -3.40
CA GLY A 59 1.78 11.00 -4.37
C GLY A 59 2.33 10.87 -5.81
N VAL A 60 3.25 9.95 -6.07
CA VAL A 60 3.76 9.66 -7.43
C VAL A 60 3.28 8.27 -7.87
N PRO A 61 2.53 8.16 -8.98
CA PRO A 61 2.15 6.87 -9.53
C PRO A 61 3.35 6.01 -9.90
N PHE A 62 3.26 4.70 -9.65
CA PHE A 62 4.23 3.70 -10.06
C PHE A 62 3.53 2.51 -10.68
N ARG A 63 4.23 1.80 -11.56
CA ARG A 63 3.65 0.68 -12.31
C ARG A 63 3.91 -0.65 -11.61
N VAL A 64 2.85 -1.47 -11.47
CA VAL A 64 2.93 -2.86 -11.02
C VAL A 64 2.19 -3.73 -12.03
N GLY A 65 2.93 -4.56 -12.76
CA GLY A 65 2.39 -5.24 -13.94
C GLY A 65 1.87 -4.22 -14.95
N GLU A 66 0.58 -4.28 -15.26
CA GLU A 66 -0.07 -3.37 -16.21
C GLU A 66 -0.75 -2.15 -15.55
N ARG A 67 -0.80 -2.09 -14.21
CA ARG A 67 -1.56 -1.09 -13.46
C ARG A 67 -0.69 0.03 -12.93
N ASP A 68 -1.23 1.24 -12.92
CA ASP A 68 -0.67 2.37 -12.19
C ASP A 68 -1.27 2.40 -10.78
N VAL A 69 -0.40 2.44 -9.77
CA VAL A 69 -0.71 2.41 -8.35
C VAL A 69 -0.10 3.63 -7.69
N LEU A 70 -0.76 4.15 -6.66
CA LEU A 70 -0.33 5.33 -5.93
C LEU A 70 -0.17 5.02 -4.44
N ILE A 71 0.96 5.42 -3.83
CA ILE A 71 1.00 5.55 -2.37
C ILE A 71 0.25 6.85 -2.01
N SER A 72 -0.96 6.68 -1.49
CA SER A 72 -1.84 7.79 -1.12
C SER A 72 -1.46 8.39 0.23
N ALA A 73 -0.93 7.57 1.14
CA ALA A 73 -0.44 8.02 2.43
C ALA A 73 0.62 7.08 3.01
N VAL A 74 1.52 7.69 3.80
CA VAL A 74 2.40 7.00 4.75
C VAL A 74 1.98 7.49 6.12
N LEU A 75 1.55 6.58 6.97
CA LEU A 75 1.00 6.86 8.29
C LEU A 75 2.02 6.40 9.34
N THR A 76 2.44 7.32 10.20
CA THR A 76 3.37 7.07 11.31
C THR A 76 2.73 7.54 12.61
N GLU A 77 2.70 6.68 13.63
CA GLU A 77 2.26 7.04 14.98
C GLU A 77 3.37 6.68 15.96
N GLU A 78 3.65 7.56 16.91
CA GLU A 78 4.74 7.38 17.88
C GLU A 78 4.56 6.07 18.65
N GLY A 79 5.62 5.25 18.71
CA GLY A 79 5.59 3.94 19.36
C GLY A 79 4.87 2.84 18.59
N LYS A 80 4.32 3.11 17.39
CA LYS A 80 3.69 2.10 16.52
C LYS A 80 4.48 1.88 15.23
N ARG A 81 4.23 0.73 14.60
CA ARG A 81 4.78 0.43 13.28
C ARG A 81 4.09 1.30 12.22
N PRO A 82 4.83 1.92 11.30
CA PRO A 82 4.27 2.64 10.17
C PRO A 82 3.39 1.77 9.26
N TRP A 83 2.51 2.43 8.51
CA TRP A 83 1.60 1.82 7.54
C TRP A 83 1.58 2.63 6.25
N VAL A 84 1.39 1.94 5.13
CA VAL A 84 1.23 2.54 3.80
C VAL A 84 -0.19 2.31 3.32
N VAL A 85 -0.77 3.30 2.66
CA VAL A 85 -2.06 3.20 1.98
C VAL A 85 -1.82 3.25 0.47
N LEU A 86 -2.11 2.16 -0.24
CA LEU A 86 -2.10 2.13 -1.70
C LEU A 86 -3.49 2.43 -2.26
N GLY A 87 -3.58 3.30 -3.24
CA GLY A 87 -4.81 3.58 -3.95
C GLY A 87 -4.62 3.56 -5.48
N PRO A 88 -5.71 3.70 -6.24
CA PRO A 88 -5.61 3.95 -7.68
C PRO A 88 -4.85 5.27 -7.93
N ALA A 89 -4.05 5.27 -9.00
CA ALA A 89 -3.41 6.48 -9.52
C ALA A 89 -4.37 7.35 -10.33
#